data_AF-A0A7Y0LC19-F1
#
_entry.id   AF-A0A7Y0LC19-F1
#
_cell.length_a   1.000
_cell.length_b   1.000
_cell.length_c   1.000
_cell.angle_alpha   90.00
_cell.angle_beta   90.00
_cell.angle_gamma   90.00
#
_symmetry.space_group_name_H-M   'P 1'
#
loop_
_entity.id
_entity.type
_entity.pdbx_description
1 polymer ?
#
loop_
_entity_poly.entity_id
_entity_poly.type
_entity_poly.pdbx_seq_one_letter_code
_entity_poly.pdbx_strand_id
1 'polypeptide(L)'
;MRKFIFLLAIMALPFSASAIENCTESEEGLVRNKLDLSKNPTPYTPFKVAQHYQPICKIHTPEMMDGLSYLLYKDTNSNAYFVSIYNGLDGSYTMHGPFSK
;
A
#
# COMPACT_ATOMS: atom_id res chain seq x y z
N MET A 1 19.97 42.96 -38.52
CA MET A 1 19.14 42.89 -37.29
C MET A 1 19.03 41.43 -36.87
N ARG A 2 19.68 41.05 -35.77
CA ARG A 2 19.75 39.67 -35.25
C ARG A 2 18.44 39.34 -34.51
N LYS A 3 17.75 38.26 -34.91
CA LYS A 3 16.64 37.67 -34.15
C LYS A 3 17.17 36.42 -33.44
N PHE A 4 17.26 36.48 -32.11
CA PHE A 4 17.49 35.30 -31.27
C PHE A 4 16.13 34.70 -30.93
N ILE A 5 15.88 33.47 -31.36
CA ILE A 5 14.73 32.66 -30.94
C ILE A 5 15.23 31.75 -29.82
N PHE A 6 14.79 32.01 -28.58
CA PHE A 6 15.01 31.09 -27.47
C PHE A 6 14.01 29.95 -27.57
N LEU A 7 14.49 28.76 -27.96
CA LEU A 7 13.75 27.51 -27.83
C LEU A 7 13.68 27.13 -26.34
N LEU A 8 12.49 27.22 -25.76
CA LEU A 8 12.20 26.68 -24.43
C LEU A 8 12.15 25.15 -24.55
N ALA A 9 13.23 24.47 -24.20
CA ALA A 9 13.24 23.03 -24.05
C ALA A 9 12.52 22.67 -22.74
N ILE A 10 11.26 22.24 -22.85
CA ILE A 10 10.52 21.67 -21.73
C ILE A 10 11.14 20.30 -21.44
N MET A 11 12.05 20.24 -20.47
CA MET A 11 12.54 18.96 -19.94
C MET A 11 11.40 18.28 -19.19
N ALA A 12 10.75 17.31 -19.84
CA ALA A 12 9.86 16.38 -19.16
C ALA A 12 10.70 15.47 -18.25
N LEU A 13 10.66 15.72 -16.94
CA LEU A 13 11.19 14.77 -15.97
C LEU A 13 10.32 13.51 -15.97
N PRO A 14 10.89 12.30 -16.08
CA PRO A 14 10.13 11.08 -15.95
C PRO A 14 9.66 10.95 -14.50
N PHE A 15 8.39 11.20 -14.24
CA PHE A 15 7.74 10.77 -13.01
C PHE A 15 7.55 9.26 -13.08
N SER A 16 8.47 8.50 -12.47
CA SER A 16 8.28 7.08 -12.25
C SER A 16 7.25 6.88 -11.14
N ALA A 17 6.01 6.60 -11.51
CA ALA A 17 5.02 6.07 -10.58
C ALA A 17 5.46 4.65 -10.20
N SER A 18 5.94 4.44 -8.97
CA SER A 18 6.17 3.10 -8.43
C SER A 18 4.82 2.46 -8.18
N ALA A 19 4.47 1.47 -9.01
CA ALA A 19 3.32 0.62 -8.75
C ALA A 19 3.62 -0.26 -7.52
N ILE A 20 2.63 -0.42 -6.63
CA ILE A 20 2.73 -1.37 -5.53
C ILE A 20 2.83 -2.77 -6.14
N GLU A 21 3.91 -3.48 -5.84
CA GLU A 21 4.20 -4.80 -6.40
C GLU A 21 3.36 -5.91 -5.73
N ASN A 22 3.33 -7.08 -6.36
CA ASN A 22 2.75 -8.28 -5.77
C ASN A 22 3.62 -8.78 -4.62
N CYS A 23 3.00 -9.33 -3.58
CA CYS A 23 3.73 -9.88 -2.44
C CYS A 23 4.55 -11.12 -2.83
N THR A 24 5.71 -11.28 -2.19
CA THR A 24 6.47 -12.54 -2.19
C THR A 24 5.75 -13.61 -1.37
N GLU A 25 6.07 -14.89 -1.59
CA GLU A 25 5.47 -16.01 -0.82
C GLU A 25 5.62 -15.84 0.70
N SER A 26 6.76 -15.30 1.16
CA SER A 26 6.98 -15.00 2.58
C SER A 26 6.05 -13.90 3.10
N GLU A 27 5.77 -12.88 2.31
CA GLU A 27 4.89 -11.77 2.69
C GLU A 27 3.43 -12.20 2.63
N GLU A 28 3.05 -13.02 1.64
CA GLU A 28 1.74 -13.64 1.58
C GLU A 28 1.49 -14.54 2.80
N GLY A 29 2.49 -15.34 3.20
CA GLY A 29 2.44 -16.14 4.42
C GLY A 29 2.24 -15.30 5.67
N LEU A 30 2.89 -14.13 5.77
CA LEU A 30 2.70 -13.21 6.88
C LEU A 30 1.26 -12.68 6.93
N VAL A 31 0.72 -12.22 5.80
CA VAL A 31 -0.67 -11.72 5.77
C VAL A 31 -1.65 -12.83 6.11
N ARG A 32 -1.58 -13.99 5.47
CA ARG A 32 -2.50 -15.11 5.70
C ARG A 32 -2.45 -15.60 7.14
N ASN A 33 -1.26 -15.78 7.72
CA ASN A 33 -1.13 -16.34 9.07
C ASN A 33 -1.45 -15.35 10.19
N LYS A 34 -1.27 -14.04 9.96
CA LYS A 34 -1.45 -13.02 11.00
C LYS A 34 -2.85 -12.42 11.05
N LEU A 35 -3.64 -12.57 9.99
CA LEU A 35 -5.03 -12.10 9.95
C LEU A 35 -5.90 -12.80 10.99
N ASP A 36 -5.80 -14.12 11.12
CA ASP A 36 -6.52 -14.90 12.14
C ASP A 36 -6.13 -14.53 13.57
N LEU A 37 -4.94 -13.94 13.75
CA LEU A 37 -4.43 -13.53 15.06
C LEU A 37 -4.85 -12.11 15.44
N SER A 38 -5.39 -11.34 14.51
CA SER A 38 -5.76 -9.95 14.75
C SER A 38 -7.15 -9.86 15.37
N LYS A 39 -7.18 -9.85 16.70
CA LYS A 39 -8.42 -9.84 17.47
C LYS A 39 -9.17 -8.49 17.46
N ASN A 40 -8.47 -7.39 17.15
CA ASN A 40 -8.99 -6.03 17.24
C ASN A 40 -8.58 -5.19 16.02
N PRO A 41 -9.23 -5.37 14.86
CA PRO A 41 -9.05 -4.46 13.71
C PRO A 41 -9.34 -3.02 14.12
N THR A 42 -8.49 -2.09 13.69
CA THR A 42 -8.74 -0.66 13.87
C THR A 42 -9.22 -0.05 12.56
N PRO A 43 -10.43 0.55 12.51
CA PRO A 43 -10.88 1.28 11.33
C PRO A 43 -9.94 2.45 11.02
N TYR A 44 -9.66 2.70 9.74
CA TYR A 44 -8.80 3.81 9.35
C TYR A 44 -9.21 4.45 8.02
N THR A 45 -8.64 5.62 7.72
CA THR A 45 -8.81 6.29 6.42
C THR A 45 -7.47 6.31 5.67
N PRO A 46 -7.36 5.77 4.44
CA PRO A 46 -6.10 5.65 3.70
C PRO A 46 -5.27 6.93 3.62
N PHE A 47 -5.92 8.07 3.39
CA PHE A 47 -5.23 9.36 3.26
C PHE A 47 -4.55 9.84 4.55
N LYS A 48 -4.97 9.35 5.73
CA LYS A 48 -4.37 9.75 7.02
C LYS A 48 -3.13 8.93 7.37
N VAL A 49 -3.02 7.69 6.89
CA VAL A 49 -1.91 6.78 7.23
C VAL A 49 -0.73 6.87 6.27
N ALA A 50 -0.89 7.45 5.08
CA ALA A 50 0.19 7.54 4.08
C ALA A 50 1.46 8.27 4.56
N GLN A 51 1.39 9.05 5.65
CA GLN A 51 2.54 9.75 6.23
C GLN A 51 3.43 8.87 7.13
N HIS A 52 2.89 7.77 7.67
CA HIS A 52 3.58 6.92 8.64
C HIS A 52 3.80 5.49 8.16
N TYR A 53 3.13 5.11 7.07
CA TYR A 53 3.11 3.75 6.58
C TYR A 53 3.55 3.71 5.12
N GLN A 54 4.59 2.93 4.86
CA GLN A 54 5.04 2.62 3.51
C GLN A 54 4.30 1.38 3.00
N PRO A 55 3.55 1.46 1.88
CA PRO A 55 3.00 0.27 1.25
C PRO A 55 4.14 -0.59 0.72
N ILE A 56 4.11 -1.89 1.03
CA ILE A 56 5.10 -2.86 0.57
C ILE A 56 4.56 -3.56 -0.66
N CYS A 57 3.48 -4.30 -0.48
CA CYS A 57 2.95 -5.17 -1.52
C CYS A 57 1.46 -5.41 -1.32
N LYS A 58 0.79 -5.69 -2.43
CA LYS A 58 -0.63 -6.03 -2.46
C LYS A 58 -0.77 -7.53 -2.70
N ILE A 59 -1.66 -8.16 -1.95
CA ILE A 59 -2.01 -9.56 -2.21
C ILE A 59 -3.20 -9.60 -3.14
N HIS A 60 -3.10 -10.47 -4.13
CA HIS A 60 -4.19 -10.79 -5.05
C HIS A 60 -4.62 -12.26 -4.90
N THR A 61 -5.59 -12.56 -4.04
CA THR A 61 -6.14 -13.92 -3.92
C THR A 61 -7.48 -14.08 -4.64
N PRO A 62 -7.84 -15.28 -5.12
CA PRO A 62 -9.18 -15.55 -5.67
C PRO A 62 -10.31 -15.37 -4.65
N GLU A 63 -10.02 -15.49 -3.35
CA GLU A 63 -10.99 -15.18 -2.28
C GLU A 63 -11.40 -13.69 -2.28
N MET A 64 -10.68 -12.84 -3.02
CA MET A 64 -10.97 -11.42 -3.20
C MET A 64 -12.00 -11.10 -4.29
N MET A 65 -12.62 -12.11 -4.93
CA MET A 65 -13.69 -11.84 -5.90
C MET A 65 -14.88 -11.08 -5.30
N ASP A 66 -15.01 -11.10 -3.96
CA ASP A 66 -16.03 -10.38 -3.20
C ASP A 66 -15.65 -8.89 -2.96
N GLY A 67 -14.55 -8.43 -3.56
CA GLY A 67 -14.05 -7.06 -3.43
C GLY A 67 -13.14 -6.83 -2.22
N LEU A 68 -12.76 -7.89 -1.49
CA LEU A 68 -11.77 -7.82 -0.42
C LEU A 68 -10.38 -7.51 -0.99
N SER A 69 -9.57 -6.70 -0.32
CA SER A 69 -8.18 -6.49 -0.75
C SER A 69 -7.23 -6.30 0.43
N TYR A 70 -6.07 -6.96 0.36
CA TYR A 70 -5.06 -6.90 1.39
C TYR A 70 -3.84 -6.12 0.93
N LEU A 71 -3.39 -5.20 1.77
CA LEU A 71 -2.21 -4.37 1.53
C LEU A 71 -1.28 -4.46 2.74
N LEU A 72 -0.06 -4.90 2.52
CA LEU A 72 0.97 -4.96 3.55
C LEU A 72 1.66 -3.60 3.66
N TYR A 73 1.71 -3.08 4.87
CA TYR A 73 2.39 -1.85 5.22
C TYR A 73 3.56 -2.09 6.16
N LYS A 74 4.57 -1.23 6.06
CA LYS A 74 5.61 -1.07 7.06
C LYS A 74 5.51 0.31 7.69
N ASP A 75 5.47 0.37 9.01
CA ASP A 75 5.60 1.63 9.73
C ASP A 75 7.03 2.17 9.60
N THR A 76 7.15 3.41 9.13
CA THR A 76 8.45 4.06 8.87
C THR A 76 9.23 4.37 10.14
N ASN A 77 8.56 4.48 11.28
CA ASN A 77 9.17 4.79 12.57
C ASN A 77 9.56 3.53 13.35
N SER A 78 8.63 2.57 13.46
CA SER A 78 8.82 1.39 14.30
C SER A 78 9.38 0.17 13.55
N ASN A 79 9.41 0.19 12.22
CA ASN A 79 9.63 -0.98 11.35
C ASN A 79 8.64 -2.13 11.57
N ALA A 80 7.55 -1.92 12.31
CA ALA A 80 6.51 -2.93 12.48
C ALA A 80 5.67 -3.08 11.20
N TYR A 81 5.10 -4.28 11.02
CA TYR A 81 4.29 -4.63 9.88
C TYR A 81 2.81 -4.55 10.21
N PHE A 82 2.02 -4.09 9.25
CA PHE A 82 0.57 -3.95 9.39
C PHE A 82 -0.11 -4.45 8.14
N VAL A 83 -1.26 -5.09 8.30
CA VAL A 83 -2.10 -5.54 7.20
C VAL A 83 -3.32 -4.66 7.15
N SER A 84 -3.52 -3.97 6.03
CA SER A 84 -4.78 -3.34 5.73
C SER A 84 -5.69 -4.30 4.99
N ILE A 85 -6.95 -4.34 5.40
CA ILE A 85 -8.03 -4.96 4.65
C ILE A 85 -8.94 -3.86 4.15
N TYR A 86 -9.20 -3.87 2.85
CA TYR A 86 -10.29 -3.13 2.24
C TYR A 86 -11.46 -4.09 2.02
N ASN A 87 -12.66 -3.70 2.41
CA ASN A 87 -13.87 -4.44 2.11
C ASN A 87 -14.65 -3.77 0.98
N GLY A 88 -14.71 -4.43 -0.17
CA GLY A 88 -15.42 -3.92 -1.35
C GLY A 88 -16.93 -3.87 -1.23
N LEU A 89 -17.53 -4.59 -0.26
CA LEU A 89 -18.98 -4.60 -0.05
C LEU A 89 -19.49 -3.32 0.62
N ASP A 90 -18.75 -2.79 1.60
CA ASP A 90 -19.13 -1.61 2.38
C ASP A 90 -18.16 -0.42 2.24
N GLY A 91 -17.04 -0.61 1.51
CA GLY A 91 -16.01 0.40 1.30
C GLY A 91 -15.13 0.69 2.52
N SER A 92 -15.23 -0.13 3.58
CA SER A 92 -14.49 0.09 4.82
C SER A 92 -13.03 -0.36 4.72
N TYR A 93 -12.19 0.26 5.56
CA TYR A 93 -10.78 -0.08 5.70
C TYR A 93 -10.47 -0.40 7.16
N THR A 94 -9.85 -1.55 7.42
CA THR A 94 -9.36 -1.94 8.73
C THR A 94 -7.86 -2.19 8.70
N MET A 95 -7.18 -1.85 9.79
CA MET A 95 -5.75 -2.10 9.96
C MET A 95 -5.55 -3.12 11.09
N HIS A 96 -4.67 -4.08 10.80
CA HIS A 96 -4.34 -5.20 11.67
C HIS A 96 -2.83 -5.17 11.96
N GLY A 97 -2.46 -5.36 13.22
CA GLY A 97 -1.08 -5.31 13.70
C GLY A 97 -0.98 -4.60 15.05
N PRO A 98 0.24 -4.22 15.47
CA PRO A 98 1.52 -4.44 14.79
C PRO A 98 1.92 -5.92 14.75
N PHE A 99 2.65 -6.32 13.71
CA PHE A 99 3.27 -7.64 13.58
C PHE A 99 4.79 -7.52 13.47
N SER A 100 5.50 -8.49 14.05
CA SER A 100 6.89 -8.77 13.69
C SER A 100 6.93 -9.50 12.35
N LYS A 101 8.00 -9.29 11.58
CA LYS A 101 8.27 -10.11 10.38
C LYS A 101 8.46 -11.57 10.76
#